data_AF-A0A0U3FSZ5-F1
#
_entry.id   AF-A0A0U3FSZ5-F1
#
_cell.length_a   1.000
_cell.length_b   1.000
_cell.length_c   1.000
_cell.angle_alpha   90.00
_cell.angle_beta   90.00
_cell.angle_gamma   90.00
#
_symmetry.space_group_name_H-M   'P 1'
#
loop_
_entity.id
_entity.type
_entity.pdbx_description
1 polymer ?
#
loop_
_entity_poly.entity_id
_entity_poly.type
_entity_poly.pdbx_seq_one_letter_code
_entity_poly.pdbx_strand_id
1 'polypeptide(L)'
;MKKLIGGLESSLKCEICEEEIGTFECKICGRNVCKLDFNEEKNICKVCEMSLCEVCGEKLSIGKCEKCGKIICEKCVGYNDGVRRYCKNCYIH
;
A
#
# COMPACT_ATOMS: atom_id res chain seq x y z
N MET A 1 34.76 17.89 20.36
CA MET A 1 35.16 16.53 19.93
C MET A 1 34.27 16.11 18.77
N LYS A 2 34.87 15.72 17.64
CA LYS A 2 34.17 15.16 16.47
C LYS A 2 33.71 13.73 16.79
N LYS A 3 32.44 13.43 16.56
CA LYS A 3 31.97 12.10 16.15
C LYS A 3 31.12 12.28 14.91
N LEU A 4 31.79 12.28 13.76
CA LEU A 4 31.16 11.98 12.48
C LEU A 4 30.85 10.48 12.52
N ILE A 5 29.57 10.13 12.69
CA ILE A 5 29.11 8.75 12.52
C ILE A 5 28.51 8.69 11.11
N GLY A 6 29.39 8.57 10.11
CA GLY A 6 29.03 8.48 8.70
C GLY A 6 28.40 7.13 8.33
N GLY A 7 27.29 6.78 8.99
CA GLY A 7 26.59 5.50 8.78
C GLY A 7 25.12 5.50 9.19
N LEU A 8 24.52 6.65 9.52
CA LEU A 8 23.12 6.74 10.01
C LEU A 8 22.19 7.58 9.12
N GLU A 9 22.69 8.23 8.06
CA GLU A 9 21.89 9.15 7.23
C GLU A 9 20.90 8.43 6.31
N SER A 10 21.09 7.13 6.03
CA SER A 10 20.17 6.36 5.19
C SER A 10 18.93 5.86 5.93
N SER A 11 18.94 5.76 7.27
CA SER A 11 17.80 5.21 8.03
C SER A 11 16.70 6.24 8.34
N LEU A 12 16.91 7.50 7.97
CA LEU A 12 15.95 8.59 8.18
C LEU A 12 15.28 9.04 6.88
N LYS A 13 15.62 8.45 5.73
CA LYS A 13 15.00 8.81 4.46
C LYS A 13 13.64 8.14 4.30
N CYS A 14 12.76 8.81 3.57
CA CYS A 14 11.50 8.23 3.12
C CYS A 14 11.77 6.94 2.34
N GLU A 15 11.16 5.84 2.76
CA GLU A 15 11.28 4.53 2.09
C GLU A 15 10.50 4.44 0.76
N ILE A 16 9.88 5.54 0.30
CA ILE A 16 9.20 5.63 -0.99
C ILE A 16 9.98 6.50 -1.97
N CYS A 17 10.24 7.77 -1.64
CA CYS A 17 10.92 8.69 -2.55
C CYS A 17 12.45 8.74 -2.37
N GLU A 18 12.99 8.33 -1.22
CA GLU A 18 14.43 8.42 -0.87
C GLU A 18 15.04 9.85 -0.93
N GLU A 19 14.21 10.87 -1.19
CA GLU A 19 14.59 12.28 -1.32
C GLU A 19 14.43 13.04 0.01
N GLU A 20 13.28 12.84 0.66
CA GLU A 20 12.88 13.57 1.87
C GLU A 20 13.11 12.74 3.14
N ILE A 21 13.06 13.41 4.30
CA ILE A 21 13.13 12.75 5.60
C ILE A 21 11.81 12.01 5.88
N GLY A 22 11.92 10.72 6.22
CA GLY A 22 10.82 9.90 6.73
C GLY A 22 10.51 10.26 8.18
N THR A 23 9.27 10.67 8.43
CA THR A 23 8.79 11.05 9.77
C THR A 23 7.50 10.36 10.19
N PHE A 24 6.85 9.62 9.28
CA PHE A 24 5.57 8.97 9.51
C PHE A 24 5.66 7.47 9.24
N GLU A 25 5.19 6.66 10.18
CA GLU A 25 5.13 5.20 10.01
C GLU A 25 3.76 4.77 9.46
N CYS A 26 3.75 4.01 8.37
CA CYS A 26 2.52 3.46 7.79
C CYS A 26 1.95 2.34 8.66
N LYS A 27 0.71 2.48 9.15
CA LYS A 27 0.07 1.45 9.99
C LYS A 27 -0.15 0.08 9.33
N ILE A 28 -0.03 -0.01 8.00
CA ILE A 28 -0.25 -1.25 7.23
C ILE A 28 1.06 -1.98 6.95
N CYS A 29 2.09 -1.28 6.45
CA CYS A 29 3.35 -1.93 6.03
C CYS A 29 4.55 -1.59 6.92
N GLY A 30 4.43 -0.66 7.87
CA GLY A 30 5.51 -0.25 8.76
C GLY A 30 6.57 0.65 8.12
N ARG A 31 6.46 0.99 6.82
CA ARG A 31 7.40 1.91 6.16
C ARG A 31 7.38 3.28 6.83
N ASN A 32 8.56 3.83 7.04
CA ASN A 32 8.79 5.22 7.41
C ASN A 32 8.84 6.10 6.16
N VAL A 33 7.92 7.06 6.06
CA VAL A 33 7.69 7.86 4.86
C VAL A 33 7.62 9.35 5.18
N CYS A 34 7.96 10.18 4.21
CA CYS A 34 7.82 11.64 4.34
C CYS A 34 6.35 12.05 4.28
N LYS A 35 6.07 13.31 4.63
CA LYS A 35 4.73 13.88 4.57
C LYS A 35 4.09 13.79 3.19
N LEU A 36 4.89 13.91 2.12
CA LEU A 36 4.39 13.88 0.75
C LEU A 36 3.90 12.48 0.35
N ASP A 37 4.43 11.42 0.96
CA ASP A 37 4.05 10.04 0.67
C ASP A 37 3.16 9.42 1.76
N PHE A 38 2.67 10.24 2.69
CA PHE A 38 1.77 9.83 3.75
C PHE A 38 0.36 10.40 3.54
N ASN A 39 -0.65 9.54 3.69
CA ASN A 39 -2.04 9.95 3.80
C ASN A 39 -2.38 10.07 5.29
N GLU A 40 -2.47 11.32 5.77
CA GLU A 40 -2.76 11.62 7.17
C GLU A 40 -4.15 11.16 7.61
N GLU A 41 -5.18 11.33 6.76
CA GLU A 41 -6.57 10.95 7.06
C GLU A 41 -6.72 9.44 7.32
N LYS A 42 -6.03 8.62 6.52
CA LYS A 42 -6.07 7.16 6.61
C LYS A 42 -4.95 6.59 7.48
N ASN A 43 -3.95 7.39 7.84
CA ASN A 43 -2.76 7.00 8.58
C ASN A 43 -1.98 5.86 7.89
N ILE A 44 -1.76 5.99 6.58
CA ILE A 44 -1.07 5.01 5.74
C ILE A 44 -0.19 5.72 4.70
N CYS A 45 0.81 5.04 4.15
CA CYS A 45 1.54 5.55 3.00
C CYS A 45 0.69 5.49 1.71
N LYS A 46 1.00 6.36 0.75
CA LYS A 46 0.31 6.43 -0.56
C LYS A 46 0.39 5.12 -1.34
N VAL A 47 1.49 4.36 -1.21
CA VAL A 47 1.62 3.02 -1.83
C VAL A 47 0.57 2.06 -1.28
N CYS A 48 0.37 2.02 0.06
CA CYS A 48 -0.68 1.23 0.66
C CYS A 48 -2.06 1.71 0.23
N GLU A 49 -2.29 3.02 0.18
CA GLU A 49 -3.54 3.60 -0.29
C GLU A 49 -3.90 3.14 -1.71
N MET A 50 -2.97 3.26 -2.66
CA MET A 50 -3.14 2.83 -4.05
C MET A 50 -3.31 1.31 -4.19
N SER A 51 -2.91 0.55 -3.17
CA SER A 51 -2.98 -0.91 -3.16
C SER A 51 -4.21 -1.44 -2.43
N LEU A 52 -5.02 -0.58 -1.80
CA LEU A 52 -6.26 -0.97 -1.14
C LEU A 52 -7.26 -1.54 -2.15
N CYS A 53 -8.03 -2.53 -1.71
CA CYS A 53 -9.09 -3.12 -2.51
C CYS A 53 -10.11 -2.05 -2.93
N GLU A 54 -10.36 -1.93 -4.23
CA GLU A 54 -11.31 -0.95 -4.79
C GLU A 54 -12.79 -1.36 -4.61
N VAL A 55 -13.04 -2.47 -3.91
CA VAL A 55 -14.39 -2.96 -3.56
C VAL A 55 -14.74 -2.65 -2.12
N CYS A 56 -13.80 -2.81 -1.17
CA CYS A 56 -14.07 -2.53 0.25
C CYS A 56 -13.26 -1.35 0.83
N GLY A 57 -12.13 -0.97 0.25
CA GLY A 57 -11.26 0.08 0.77
C GLY A 57 -10.49 -0.27 2.05
N GLU A 58 -10.62 -1.50 2.57
CA GLU A 58 -10.11 -1.87 3.91
C GLU A 58 -8.84 -2.72 3.90
N LYS A 59 -8.71 -3.61 2.92
CA LYS A 59 -7.61 -4.60 2.83
C LYS A 59 -6.76 -4.36 1.60
N LEU A 60 -5.46 -4.67 1.69
CA LEU A 60 -4.59 -4.71 0.52
C LEU A 60 -5.09 -5.73 -0.51
N SER A 61 -4.94 -5.38 -1.78
CA SER A 61 -5.33 -6.23 -2.90
C SER A 61 -4.36 -7.39 -3.11
N ILE A 62 -4.87 -8.50 -3.62
CA ILE A 62 -4.12 -9.72 -3.96
C ILE A 62 -4.08 -9.99 -5.47
N GLY A 63 -4.67 -9.10 -6.27
CA GLY A 63 -4.79 -9.23 -7.71
C GLY A 63 -5.91 -8.37 -8.27
N LYS A 64 -6.16 -8.50 -9.58
CA LYS A 64 -7.19 -7.75 -10.31
C LYS A 64 -8.38 -8.64 -10.63
N CYS A 65 -9.55 -8.01 -10.78
CA CYS A 65 -10.73 -8.64 -11.36
C CYS A 65 -10.57 -8.69 -12.89
N GLU A 66 -10.61 -9.86 -13.48
CA GLU A 66 -10.49 -10.06 -14.94
C GLU A 66 -11.64 -9.42 -15.74
N LYS A 67 -12.78 -9.12 -15.10
CA LYS A 67 -13.95 -8.52 -15.75
C LYS A 67 -13.97 -7.00 -15.69
N CYS A 68 -13.66 -6.39 -14.54
CA CYS A 68 -13.74 -4.93 -14.35
C CYS A 68 -12.40 -4.23 -14.12
N GLY A 69 -11.29 -4.97 -14.08
CA GLY A 69 -9.95 -4.43 -13.89
C GLY A 69 -9.61 -4.00 -12.46
N LYS A 70 -10.60 -3.88 -11.57
CA LYS A 70 -10.39 -3.42 -10.19
C LYS A 70 -9.44 -4.32 -9.41
N ILE A 71 -8.56 -3.74 -8.60
CA ILE A 71 -7.74 -4.48 -7.64
C ILE A 71 -8.59 -4.91 -6.43
N ILE A 72 -8.48 -6.18 -6.03
CA ILE A 72 -9.36 -6.79 -5.03
C ILE A 72 -8.61 -7.61 -3.99
N CYS A 73 -9.07 -7.53 -2.74
CA CYS A 73 -8.56 -8.35 -1.65
C CYS A 73 -9.20 -9.75 -1.67
N GLU A 74 -8.62 -10.67 -0.91
CA GLU A 74 -9.09 -12.05 -0.73
C GLU A 74 -10.59 -12.15 -0.38
N LYS A 75 -11.09 -11.24 0.45
CA LYS A 75 -12.48 -11.24 0.93
C LYS A 75 -13.48 -10.72 -0.11
N CYS A 76 -13.01 -9.99 -1.13
CA CYS A 76 -13.84 -9.44 -2.19
C CYS A 76 -13.81 -10.28 -3.48
N VAL A 77 -13.10 -11.41 -3.48
CA VAL A 77 -13.15 -12.40 -4.55
C VAL A 77 -14.50 -13.12 -4.51
N GLY A 78 -15.22 -13.11 -5.62
CA GLY A 78 -16.45 -13.88 -5.81
C GLY A 78 -16.21 -15.22 -6.50
N TYR A 79 -15.20 -15.29 -7.37
CA TYR A 79 -14.79 -16.51 -8.07
C TYR A 79 -13.29 -16.51 -8.34
N ASN A 80 -12.66 -17.68 -8.25
CA ASN A 80 -11.26 -17.91 -8.58
C ASN A 80 -11.04 -19.38 -9.00
N ASP A 81 -10.40 -19.61 -10.15
CA ASP A 81 -10.00 -20.95 -10.63
C ASP A 81 -8.48 -21.16 -10.65
N GLY A 82 -7.72 -20.24 -10.04
CA GLY A 82 -6.26 -20.25 -10.02
C GLY A 82 -5.63 -19.52 -11.21
N VAL A 83 -6.39 -19.28 -12.28
CA VAL A 83 -5.94 -18.48 -13.44
C VAL A 83 -6.68 -17.14 -13.48
N ARG A 84 -8.00 -17.16 -13.33
CA ARG A 84 -8.89 -16.01 -13.39
C ARG A 84 -9.45 -15.70 -12.03
N ARG A 85 -9.59 -14.41 -11.75
CA ARG A 85 -10.23 -13.92 -10.53
C ARG A 85 -11.31 -12.91 -10.87
N TYR A 86 -12.50 -13.09 -10.32
CA TYR A 86 -13.61 -12.13 -10.42
C TYR A 86 -13.98 -11.60 -9.05
N CYS A 87 -14.29 -10.31 -8.97
CA CYS A 87 -14.80 -9.71 -7.74
C CYS A 87 -16.26 -10.12 -7.51
N LYS A 88 -16.72 -10.04 -6.25
CA LYS A 88 -18.12 -10.35 -5.89
C LYS A 88 -19.15 -9.56 -6.71
N ASN A 89 -18.86 -8.30 -7.05
CA ASN A 89 -19.75 -7.45 -7.85
C ASN A 89 -19.85 -7.93 -9.32
N CYS A 90 -18.85 -8.65 -9.82
CA CYS A 90 -18.78 -9.10 -11.22
C CYS A 90 -19.20 -10.56 -11.42
N TYR A 91 -19.18 -11.38 -10.37
CA TYR A 91 -19.55 -12.79 -10.43
C TYR A 91 -21.05 -13.03 -10.27
N ILE A 92 -21.73 -12.15 -9.53
CA ILE A 92 -23.19 -12.22 -9.31
C ILE A 92 -23.99 -11.81 -10.58
N HIS A 93 -23.32 -11.27 -11.60
CA HIS A 93 -23.88 -10.78 -12.87
C HIS A 93 -23.15 -11.37 -14.07
#